data_AF-A0A955WDB1-F1
#
_entry.id   AF-A0A955WDB1-F1
#
_cell.length_a   1.000
_cell.length_b   1.000
_cell.length_c   1.000
_cell.angle_alpha   90.00
_cell.angle_beta   90.00
_cell.angle_gamma   90.00
#
_symmetry.space_group_name_H-M   'P 1'
#
loop_
_entity.id
_entity.type
_entity.pdbx_description
1 polymer ?
#
loop_
_entity_poly.entity_id
_entity_poly.type
_entity_poly.pdbx_seq_one_letter_code
_entity_poly.pdbx_strand_id
1 'polypeptide(L)'
;MEGFDVNRFITERTPGWRALEQLVLDMERRPRSQDLDDVRQFAKLYRAASSDLLLARTERMDATLVDYLNGLVARAYAIVYATQPRSEKRIWRFLTATFPALFRAEWKVIALSAALLFAGAVVGAVGIAVDPGSRAVLIPEQHQAFSPEERVMRDEGQVASAGHASVFSAFLFTHNIKVTFFVFALGITFGLGTGLVLFYNGLPLGALAMQYHLAGEGLFFWGWILPHGIPELTQIFIAGGAGLMIGRGMLLPGRRRRGRAVREEAQNAVLLVVGGMPILVLAGVIEGTISQIHAPTLPYWVKLTFAAVVGVGLYVYLLKSGRDAAPTVESPTRRGGGEAQRTDRKAA
;
A
#
# COMPACT_ATOMS: atom_id res chain seq x y z
N MET A 1 45.23 19.21 -45.34
CA MET A 1 44.30 18.49 -44.45
C MET A 1 44.73 17.04 -44.50
N GLU A 2 45.42 16.56 -43.47
CA GLU A 2 45.74 15.13 -43.36
C GLU A 2 44.42 14.35 -43.34
N GLY A 3 44.26 13.38 -44.24
CA GLY A 3 43.09 12.51 -44.28
C GLY A 3 43.02 11.69 -42.99
N PHE A 4 41.81 11.48 -42.48
CA PHE A 4 41.57 10.63 -41.33
C PHE A 4 42.09 9.21 -41.58
N ASP A 5 43.07 8.75 -40.79
CA ASP A 5 43.62 7.39 -40.89
C ASP A 5 42.75 6.39 -40.12
N VAL A 6 41.87 5.73 -40.85
CA VAL A 6 40.95 4.71 -40.33
C VAL A 6 41.69 3.54 -39.68
N ASN A 7 42.82 3.10 -40.25
CA ASN A 7 43.56 1.94 -39.73
C ASN A 7 44.23 2.26 -38.40
N ARG A 8 44.80 3.46 -38.27
CA ARG A 8 45.34 3.94 -37.01
C ARG A 8 44.26 4.08 -35.96
N PHE A 9 43.11 4.66 -36.31
CA PHE A 9 41.95 4.79 -35.41
C PHE A 9 41.49 3.43 -34.88
N ILE A 10 41.28 2.44 -35.77
CA ILE A 10 40.87 1.09 -35.36
C ILE A 10 41.90 0.48 -34.42
N THR A 11 43.19 0.57 -34.75
CA THR A 11 44.27 -0.02 -33.95
C THR A 11 44.34 0.59 -32.55
N GLU A 12 44.24 1.92 -32.44
CA GLU A 12 44.31 2.64 -31.17
C GLU A 12 43.07 2.41 -30.28
N ARG A 13 41.88 2.25 -30.87
CA ARG A 13 40.61 2.16 -30.13
C ARG A 13 40.15 0.74 -29.79
N THR A 14 40.55 -0.25 -30.59
CA THR A 14 40.18 -1.67 -30.39
C THR A 14 40.42 -2.20 -28.96
N PRO A 15 41.54 -1.88 -28.27
CA PRO A 15 41.74 -2.32 -26.89
C PRO A 15 40.65 -1.82 -25.94
N GLY A 16 40.17 -0.59 -26.12
CA GLY A 16 39.09 -0.01 -25.33
C GLY A 16 37.75 -0.68 -25.58
N TRP A 17 37.44 -1.02 -26.83
CA TRP A 17 36.22 -1.74 -27.20
C TRP A 17 36.19 -3.15 -26.62
N ARG A 18 37.31 -3.88 -26.70
CA ARG A 18 37.45 -5.21 -26.08
C ARG A 18 37.32 -5.16 -24.56
N ALA A 19 37.90 -4.15 -23.91
CA ALA A 19 37.76 -3.96 -22.47
C ALA A 19 36.30 -3.69 -22.05
N LEU A 20 35.58 -2.86 -22.81
CA LEU A 20 34.15 -2.64 -22.59
C LEU A 20 33.35 -3.93 -22.79
N GLU A 21 33.65 -4.68 -23.84
CA GLU A 21 32.97 -5.94 -24.14
C GLU A 21 33.13 -6.98 -23.02
N GLN A 22 34.33 -7.11 -22.46
CA GLN A 22 34.58 -7.99 -21.31
C GLN A 22 33.81 -7.51 -20.07
N LEU A 23 33.84 -6.21 -19.76
CA LEU A 23 33.05 -5.67 -18.65
C LEU A 23 31.55 -5.91 -18.84
N VAL A 24 31.02 -5.69 -20.06
CA VAL A 24 29.61 -5.98 -20.38
C VAL A 24 29.28 -7.45 -20.12
N LEU A 25 30.12 -8.39 -20.57
CA LEU A 25 29.94 -9.83 -20.34
C LEU A 25 29.98 -10.20 -18.85
N ASP A 26 30.90 -9.62 -18.09
CA ASP A 26 31.03 -9.87 -16.65
C ASP A 26 29.84 -9.30 -15.88
N MET A 27 29.38 -8.11 -16.25
CA MET A 27 28.21 -7.45 -15.65
C MET A 27 26.89 -8.17 -15.98
N GLU A 28 26.75 -8.73 -17.20
CA GLU A 28 25.63 -9.60 -17.59
C GLU A 28 25.61 -10.89 -16.75
N ARG A 29 26.79 -11.46 -16.42
CA ARG A 29 26.92 -12.70 -15.62
C ARG A 29 26.81 -12.47 -14.12
N ARG A 30 27.25 -11.33 -13.59
CA ARG A 30 27.32 -11.03 -12.14
C ARG A 30 26.78 -9.63 -11.79
N PRO A 31 25.46 -9.39 -11.85
CA PRO A 31 24.89 -8.05 -11.63
C PRO A 31 25.01 -7.48 -10.21
N ARG A 32 25.52 -8.25 -9.23
CA ARG A 32 25.41 -7.93 -7.78
C ARG A 32 26.74 -7.73 -7.05
N SER A 33 27.89 -7.85 -7.72
CA SER A 33 29.21 -7.78 -7.08
C SER A 33 30.19 -6.89 -7.83
N GLN A 34 29.74 -5.72 -8.29
CA GLN A 34 30.62 -4.80 -9.02
C GLN A 34 31.38 -3.92 -8.01
N ASP A 35 32.70 -3.89 -8.15
CA ASP A 35 33.53 -2.93 -7.43
C ASP A 35 33.25 -1.51 -7.96
N LEU A 36 33.45 -0.49 -7.12
CA LEU A 36 33.28 0.92 -7.49
C LEU A 36 34.18 1.31 -8.66
N ASP A 37 35.34 0.67 -8.77
CA ASP A 37 36.31 0.92 -9.84
C ASP A 37 35.85 0.31 -11.18
N ASP A 38 35.20 -0.87 -11.18
CA ASP A 38 34.62 -1.48 -12.39
C ASP A 38 33.51 -0.61 -12.98
N VAL A 39 32.66 -0.03 -12.11
CA VAL A 39 31.57 0.86 -12.53
C VAL A 39 32.11 2.15 -13.15
N ARG A 40 33.16 2.73 -12.56
CA ARG A 40 33.82 3.93 -13.10
C ARG A 40 34.50 3.64 -14.44
N GLN A 41 35.19 2.51 -14.53
CA GLN A 41 35.86 2.08 -15.76
C GLN A 41 34.84 1.80 -16.87
N PHE A 42 33.75 1.11 -16.57
CA PHE A 42 32.64 0.88 -17.48
C PHE A 42 32.06 2.20 -18.02
N ALA A 43 31.74 3.17 -17.14
CA ALA A 43 31.18 4.45 -17.56
C ALA A 43 32.15 5.25 -18.47
N LYS A 44 33.46 5.17 -18.21
CA LYS A 44 34.49 5.80 -19.05
C LYS A 44 34.54 5.16 -20.43
N LEU A 45 34.60 3.83 -20.49
CA LEU A 45 34.70 3.08 -21.75
C LEU A 45 33.41 3.15 -22.58
N TYR A 46 32.24 3.12 -21.93
CA TYR A 46 30.95 3.29 -22.60
C TYR A 46 30.84 4.64 -23.30
N ARG A 47 31.24 5.74 -22.65
CA ARG A 47 31.25 7.07 -23.29
C ARG A 47 32.22 7.12 -24.47
N ALA A 48 33.41 6.55 -24.31
CA ALA A 48 34.40 6.49 -25.38
C ALA A 48 33.88 5.71 -26.61
N ALA A 49 33.33 4.51 -26.41
CA ALA A 49 32.74 3.71 -27.49
C ALA A 49 31.54 4.40 -28.16
N SER A 50 30.73 5.14 -27.39
CA SER A 50 29.61 5.93 -27.93
C SER A 50 30.11 7.08 -28.82
N SER A 51 31.19 7.76 -28.42
CA SER A 51 31.84 8.79 -29.24
C SER A 51 32.47 8.19 -30.49
N ASP A 52 33.13 7.04 -30.38
CA ASP A 52 33.75 6.34 -31.51
C ASP A 52 32.70 5.89 -32.53
N LEU A 53 31.53 5.42 -32.08
CA LEU A 53 30.40 5.09 -32.95
C LEU A 53 29.88 6.30 -33.73
N LEU A 54 29.76 7.46 -33.08
CA LEU A 54 29.34 8.70 -33.74
C LEU A 54 30.37 9.11 -34.80
N LEU A 55 31.65 9.06 -34.47
CA LEU A 55 32.73 9.36 -35.41
C LEU A 55 32.75 8.39 -36.60
N ALA A 56 32.60 7.09 -36.35
CA ALA A 56 32.53 6.06 -37.39
C ALA A 56 31.36 6.29 -38.38
N ARG A 57 30.22 6.77 -37.88
CA ARG A 57 29.07 7.15 -38.71
C ARG A 57 29.31 8.42 -39.51
N THR A 58 29.90 9.45 -38.91
CA THR A 58 30.17 10.74 -39.56
C THR A 58 31.19 10.61 -40.68
N GLU A 59 32.27 9.85 -40.45
CA GLU A 59 33.33 9.59 -41.45
C GLU A 59 32.97 8.48 -42.45
N ARG A 60 31.74 7.92 -42.37
CA ARG A 60 31.26 6.84 -43.24
C ARG A 60 32.23 5.66 -43.34
N MET A 61 32.74 5.21 -42.19
CA MET A 61 33.64 4.07 -42.09
C MET A 61 32.93 2.75 -42.47
N ASP A 62 33.70 1.66 -42.55
CA ASP A 62 33.19 0.33 -42.90
C ASP A 62 31.95 -0.10 -42.10
N ALA A 63 30.97 -0.70 -42.79
CA ALA A 63 29.70 -1.09 -42.21
C ALA A 63 29.86 -2.10 -41.06
N THR A 64 30.83 -3.01 -41.16
CA THR A 64 31.10 -4.03 -40.14
C THR A 64 31.53 -3.38 -38.82
N LEU A 65 32.36 -2.34 -38.90
CA LEU A 65 32.83 -1.60 -37.73
C LEU A 65 31.69 -0.82 -37.06
N VAL A 66 30.86 -0.16 -37.88
CA VAL A 66 29.69 0.57 -37.38
C VAL A 66 28.72 -0.37 -36.67
N ASP A 67 28.44 -1.54 -37.24
CA ASP A 67 27.55 -2.55 -36.66
C ASP A 67 28.12 -3.12 -35.36
N TYR A 68 29.42 -3.42 -35.32
CA TYR A 68 30.10 -3.88 -34.10
C TYR A 68 29.96 -2.86 -32.96
N LEU A 69 30.30 -1.59 -33.23
CA LEU A 69 30.22 -0.52 -32.23
C LEU A 69 28.78 -0.25 -31.79
N ASN A 70 27.82 -0.29 -32.73
CA ASN A 70 26.41 -0.13 -32.43
C ASN A 70 25.90 -1.24 -31.52
N GLY A 71 26.24 -2.50 -31.80
CA GLY A 71 25.90 -3.64 -30.95
C GLY A 71 26.52 -3.55 -29.55
N LEU A 72 27.80 -3.17 -29.46
CA LEU A 72 28.50 -3.00 -28.19
C LEU A 72 27.89 -1.88 -27.33
N VAL A 73 27.62 -0.72 -27.93
CA VAL A 73 26.98 0.42 -27.25
C VAL A 73 25.54 0.08 -26.83
N ALA A 74 24.78 -0.65 -27.66
CA ALA A 74 23.42 -1.07 -27.32
C ALA A 74 23.39 -2.03 -26.12
N ARG A 75 24.30 -3.00 -26.05
CA ARG A 75 24.43 -3.92 -24.90
C ARG A 75 24.85 -3.20 -23.63
N ALA A 76 25.83 -2.30 -23.73
CA ALA A 76 26.24 -1.47 -22.59
C ALA A 76 25.10 -0.54 -22.11
N TYR A 77 24.33 0.05 -23.04
CA TYR A 77 23.14 0.83 -22.72
C TYR A 77 22.10 -0.01 -21.98
N ALA A 78 21.87 -1.25 -22.43
CA ALA A 78 20.95 -2.17 -21.75
C ALA A 78 21.37 -2.48 -20.32
N ILE A 79 22.67 -2.43 -19.96
CA ILE A 79 23.11 -2.59 -18.56
C ILE A 79 22.84 -1.34 -17.73
N VAL A 80 23.11 -0.14 -18.26
CA VAL A 80 22.85 1.13 -17.58
C VAL A 80 21.34 1.31 -17.31
N TYR A 81 20.52 0.89 -18.27
CA TYR A 81 19.07 1.04 -18.24
C TYR A 81 18.32 -0.27 -17.95
N ALA A 82 19.03 -1.36 -17.62
CA ALA A 82 18.41 -2.59 -17.16
C ALA A 82 17.67 -2.26 -15.87
N THR A 83 16.34 -2.23 -15.94
CA THR A 83 15.47 -2.20 -14.78
C THR A 83 15.80 -3.42 -13.92
N GLN A 84 16.19 -3.21 -12.66
CA GLN A 84 16.51 -4.31 -11.76
C GLN A 84 15.40 -5.37 -11.78
N PRO A 85 15.71 -6.67 -11.94
CA PRO A 85 14.73 -7.74 -11.81
C PRO A 85 14.36 -7.92 -10.32
N ARG A 86 13.49 -7.05 -9.78
CA ARG A 86 13.15 -7.01 -8.34
C ARG A 86 11.75 -6.45 -8.02
N SER A 87 10.71 -6.96 -8.68
CA SER A 87 9.32 -6.64 -8.29
C SER A 87 8.78 -7.62 -7.23
N GLU A 88 8.70 -8.92 -7.53
CA GLU A 88 7.94 -9.87 -6.72
C GLU A 88 8.48 -10.08 -5.30
N LYS A 89 9.77 -10.38 -5.14
CA LYS A 89 10.38 -10.57 -3.80
C LYS A 89 10.26 -9.31 -2.93
N ARG A 90 10.21 -8.12 -3.53
CA ARG A 90 10.07 -6.85 -2.81
C ARG A 90 8.62 -6.64 -2.37
N ILE A 91 7.66 -6.94 -3.25
CA ILE A 91 6.22 -6.89 -2.92
C ILE A 91 5.90 -7.90 -1.82
N TRP A 92 6.37 -9.15 -1.95
CA TRP A 92 6.16 -10.17 -0.93
C TRP A 92 6.79 -9.80 0.41
N ARG A 93 8.02 -9.29 0.43
CA ARG A 93 8.65 -8.79 1.66
C ARG A 93 7.89 -7.59 2.23
N PHE A 94 7.39 -6.69 1.38
CA PHE A 94 6.60 -5.56 1.83
C PHE A 94 5.31 -6.02 2.52
N LEU A 95 4.54 -6.91 1.88
CA LEU A 95 3.29 -7.43 2.43
C LEU A 95 3.52 -8.32 3.65
N THR A 96 4.54 -9.19 3.67
CA THR A 96 4.73 -10.13 4.78
C THR A 96 5.52 -9.52 5.95
N ALA A 97 6.34 -8.49 5.72
CA ALA A 97 7.18 -7.92 6.76
C ALA A 97 6.93 -6.44 7.01
N THR A 98 7.10 -5.59 6.00
CA THR A 98 7.08 -4.13 6.19
C THR A 98 5.70 -3.60 6.59
N PHE A 99 4.64 -4.01 5.91
CA PHE A 99 3.28 -3.53 6.15
C PHE A 99 2.76 -3.94 7.54
N PRO A 100 2.83 -5.22 7.97
CA PRO A 100 2.45 -5.61 9.33
C PRO A 100 3.28 -4.92 10.41
N ALA A 101 4.58 -4.72 10.18
CA ALA A 101 5.42 -3.98 11.12
C ALA A 101 4.99 -2.51 11.24
N LEU A 102 4.64 -1.87 10.12
CA LEU A 102 4.17 -0.50 10.10
C LEU A 102 2.78 -0.35 10.76
N PHE A 103 1.87 -1.29 10.50
CA PHE A 103 0.57 -1.36 11.19
C PHE A 103 0.75 -1.39 12.71
N ARG A 104 1.67 -2.23 13.21
CA ARG A 104 1.98 -2.30 14.64
C ARG A 104 2.66 -1.04 15.16
N ALA A 105 3.52 -0.40 14.38
CA ALA A 105 4.16 0.84 14.80
C ALA A 105 3.14 1.99 14.97
N GLU A 106 2.10 2.00 14.13
CA GLU A 106 1.09 3.05 14.08
C GLU A 106 -0.26 2.65 14.71
N TRP A 107 -0.27 1.61 15.55
CA TRP A 107 -1.51 1.05 16.10
C TRP A 107 -2.38 2.07 16.84
N LYS A 108 -1.78 3.10 17.46
CA LYS A 108 -2.51 4.12 18.22
C LYS A 108 -3.39 5.00 17.35
N VAL A 109 -2.88 5.45 16.19
CA VAL A 109 -3.66 6.28 15.25
C VAL A 109 -4.71 5.44 14.52
N ILE A 110 -4.42 4.16 14.27
CA ILE A 110 -5.39 3.20 13.72
C ILE A 110 -6.50 2.91 14.75
N ALA A 111 -6.16 2.73 16.02
CA ALA A 111 -7.14 2.55 17.09
C ALA A 111 -8.01 3.80 17.30
N LEU A 112 -7.42 5.00 17.20
CA LEU A 112 -8.19 6.25 17.24
C LEU A 112 -9.16 6.33 16.05
N SER A 113 -8.72 5.95 14.86
CA SER A 113 -9.57 5.87 13.67
C SER A 113 -10.76 4.92 13.89
N ALA A 114 -10.51 3.72 14.43
CA ALA A 114 -11.57 2.79 14.79
C ALA A 114 -12.52 3.35 15.86
N ALA A 115 -11.99 4.01 16.89
CA ALA A 115 -12.79 4.61 17.95
C ALA A 115 -13.72 5.72 17.42
N LEU A 116 -13.26 6.55 16.47
CA LEU A 116 -14.08 7.59 15.84
C LEU A 116 -15.22 7.00 15.02
N LEU A 117 -14.96 5.94 14.27
CA LEU A 117 -16.00 5.22 13.53
C LEU A 117 -17.02 4.57 14.47
N PHE A 118 -16.55 3.86 15.50
CA PHE A 118 -17.45 3.24 16.47
C PHE A 118 -18.22 4.25 17.33
N ALA A 119 -17.66 5.44 17.60
CA ALA A 119 -18.41 6.53 18.21
C ALA A 119 -19.60 6.93 17.34
N GLY A 120 -19.41 7.05 16.02
CA GLY A 120 -20.49 7.25 15.07
C GLY A 120 -21.51 6.11 15.08
N ALA A 121 -21.05 4.86 15.11
CA ALA A 121 -21.95 3.70 15.19
C ALA A 121 -22.78 3.70 16.48
N VAL A 122 -22.19 4.01 17.63
CA VAL A 122 -22.95 4.12 18.89
C VAL A 122 -24.00 5.22 18.78
N VAL A 123 -23.67 6.39 18.24
CA VAL A 123 -24.65 7.48 18.02
C VAL A 123 -25.76 7.05 17.08
N GLY A 124 -25.44 6.36 15.98
CA GLY A 124 -26.42 5.85 15.03
C GLY A 124 -27.37 4.82 15.66
N ALA A 125 -26.82 3.89 16.44
CA ALA A 125 -27.59 2.88 17.16
C ALA A 125 -28.52 3.51 18.20
N VAL A 126 -28.00 4.43 19.02
CA VAL A 126 -28.79 5.15 20.03
C VAL A 126 -29.89 5.98 19.36
N GLY A 127 -29.61 6.62 18.22
CA GLY A 127 -30.60 7.38 17.46
C GLY A 127 -31.82 6.53 17.10
N ILE A 128 -31.60 5.34 16.53
CA ILE A 128 -32.68 4.39 16.20
C ILE A 128 -33.39 3.87 17.45
N ALA A 129 -32.66 3.63 18.54
CA ALA A 129 -33.24 3.12 19.79
C ALA A 129 -34.16 4.14 20.47
N VAL A 130 -33.85 5.43 20.36
CA VAL A 130 -34.59 6.52 21.02
C VAL A 130 -35.73 7.04 20.14
N ASP A 131 -35.49 7.20 18.85
CA ASP A 131 -36.48 7.74 17.91
C ASP A 131 -36.47 6.95 16.58
N PRO A 132 -37.51 6.13 16.32
CA PRO A 132 -37.67 5.43 15.05
C PRO A 132 -37.69 6.36 13.83
N GLY A 133 -38.08 7.63 13.99
CA GLY A 133 -38.06 8.65 12.93
C GLY A 133 -36.65 8.95 12.42
N SER A 134 -35.61 8.69 13.23
CA SER A 134 -34.21 8.86 12.86
C SER A 134 -33.75 7.94 11.73
N ARG A 135 -34.53 6.89 11.40
CA ARG A 135 -34.31 6.02 10.23
C ARG A 135 -34.13 6.81 8.93
N ALA A 136 -34.95 7.84 8.71
CA ALA A 136 -34.95 8.60 7.46
C ALA A 136 -33.63 9.37 7.21
N VAL A 137 -32.90 9.69 8.29
CA VAL A 137 -31.67 10.50 8.24
C VAL A 137 -30.42 9.63 8.37
N LEU A 138 -30.45 8.62 9.24
CA LEU A 138 -29.26 7.83 9.59
C LEU A 138 -29.01 6.65 8.65
N ILE A 139 -30.05 6.12 8.01
CA ILE A 139 -29.95 4.95 7.14
C ILE A 139 -29.98 5.43 5.68
N PRO A 140 -29.07 4.99 4.80
CA PRO A 140 -29.11 5.35 3.37
C PRO A 140 -30.41 4.88 2.70
N GLU A 141 -30.94 5.67 1.76
CA GLU A 141 -32.24 5.42 1.08
C GLU A 141 -32.37 3.99 0.52
N GLN A 142 -31.30 3.44 -0.03
CA GLN A 142 -31.26 2.07 -0.58
C GLN A 142 -31.58 0.97 0.45
N HIS A 143 -31.38 1.24 1.75
CA HIS A 143 -31.73 0.34 2.85
C HIS A 143 -33.03 0.75 3.56
N GLN A 144 -33.65 1.86 3.16
CA GLN A 144 -34.93 2.28 3.71
C GLN A 144 -36.12 1.61 3.03
N ALA A 145 -35.96 1.10 1.80
CA ALA A 145 -37.06 0.60 0.96
C ALA A 145 -37.80 -0.63 1.52
N PHE A 146 -37.15 -1.43 2.38
CA PHE A 146 -37.72 -2.64 2.97
C PHE A 146 -37.57 -2.60 4.50
N SER A 147 -38.52 -3.17 5.23
CA SER A 147 -38.31 -3.50 6.64
C SER A 147 -37.21 -4.58 6.76
N PRO A 148 -36.56 -4.73 7.94
CA PRO A 148 -35.64 -5.83 8.17
C PRO A 148 -36.25 -7.21 7.84
N GLU A 149 -37.49 -7.46 8.28
CA GLU A 149 -38.22 -8.71 8.06
C GLU A 149 -38.51 -8.94 6.57
N GLU A 150 -39.00 -7.92 5.86
CA GLU A 150 -39.23 -7.99 4.41
C GLU A 150 -37.93 -8.28 3.65
N ARG A 151 -36.81 -7.69 4.10
CA ARG A 151 -35.50 -7.91 3.50
C ARG A 151 -35.02 -9.35 3.71
N VAL A 152 -35.15 -9.88 4.93
CA VAL A 152 -34.79 -11.27 5.24
C VAL A 152 -35.60 -12.23 4.38
N MET A 153 -36.93 -12.08 4.35
CA MET A 153 -37.81 -12.93 3.54
C MET A 153 -37.43 -12.93 2.06
N ARG A 154 -37.06 -11.76 1.52
CA ARG A 154 -36.66 -11.63 0.11
C ARG A 154 -35.31 -12.29 -0.17
N ASP A 155 -34.30 -12.01 0.65
CA ASP A 155 -32.92 -12.42 0.39
C ASP A 155 -32.69 -13.90 0.76
N GLU A 156 -33.44 -14.47 1.69
CA GLU A 156 -33.47 -15.92 1.95
C GLU A 156 -34.25 -16.70 0.89
N GLY A 157 -35.30 -16.09 0.33
CA GLY A 157 -36.14 -16.70 -0.70
C GLY A 157 -35.57 -16.62 -2.12
N GLN A 158 -34.49 -15.86 -2.35
CA GLN A 158 -33.90 -15.63 -3.67
C GLN A 158 -32.40 -15.88 -3.66
N VAL A 159 -31.92 -16.76 -4.55
CA VAL A 159 -30.49 -16.84 -4.86
C VAL A 159 -30.17 -15.70 -5.82
N ALA A 160 -29.36 -14.73 -5.38
CA ALA A 160 -28.87 -13.67 -6.25
C ALA A 160 -28.17 -14.29 -7.48
N SER A 161 -28.58 -13.88 -8.68
CA SER A 161 -27.91 -14.37 -9.90
C SER A 161 -26.44 -13.93 -9.91
N ALA A 162 -25.56 -14.81 -10.38
CA ALA A 162 -24.11 -14.56 -10.41
C ALA A 162 -23.71 -13.26 -11.15
N GLY A 163 -24.50 -12.86 -12.16
CA GLY A 163 -24.32 -11.58 -12.86
C GLY A 163 -24.66 -10.35 -11.99
N HIS A 164 -25.72 -10.40 -11.19
CA HIS A 164 -26.08 -9.29 -10.30
C HIS A 164 -25.13 -9.18 -9.11
N ALA A 165 -24.72 -10.32 -8.52
CA ALA A 165 -23.75 -10.35 -7.42
C ALA A 165 -22.37 -9.79 -7.82
N SER A 166 -21.90 -10.09 -9.03
CA SER A 166 -20.60 -9.59 -9.52
C SER A 166 -20.60 -8.08 -9.81
N VAL A 167 -21.67 -7.54 -10.41
CA VAL A 167 -21.82 -6.09 -10.63
C VAL A 167 -21.93 -5.34 -9.29
N PHE A 168 -22.72 -5.86 -8.35
CA PHE A 168 -22.87 -5.26 -7.03
C PHE A 168 -21.55 -5.25 -6.23
N SER A 169 -20.81 -6.36 -6.25
CA SER A 169 -19.48 -6.47 -5.65
C SER A 169 -18.49 -5.48 -6.27
N ALA A 170 -18.45 -5.34 -7.59
CA ALA A 170 -17.58 -4.37 -8.26
C ALA A 170 -17.91 -2.91 -7.90
N PHE A 171 -19.21 -2.60 -7.75
CA PHE A 171 -19.67 -1.29 -7.28
C PHE A 171 -19.21 -1.01 -5.84
N LEU A 172 -19.48 -1.94 -4.90
CA LEU A 172 -19.08 -1.79 -3.50
C LEU A 172 -17.56 -1.71 -3.34
N PHE A 173 -16.82 -2.55 -4.07
CA PHE A 173 -15.37 -2.51 -4.09
C PHE A 173 -14.83 -1.14 -4.54
N THR A 174 -15.37 -0.59 -5.63
CA THR A 174 -15.00 0.74 -6.12
C THR A 174 -15.38 1.84 -5.12
N HIS A 175 -16.55 1.71 -4.50
CA HIS A 175 -17.01 2.63 -3.47
C HIS A 175 -16.04 2.64 -2.26
N ASN A 176 -15.65 1.47 -1.76
CA ASN A 176 -14.79 1.36 -0.60
C ASN A 176 -13.35 1.82 -0.88
N ILE A 177 -12.87 1.66 -2.11
CA ILE A 177 -11.62 2.29 -2.57
C ILE A 177 -11.75 3.82 -2.51
N LYS A 178 -12.84 4.39 -3.03
CA LYS A 178 -13.06 5.84 -3.01
C LYS A 178 -13.12 6.37 -1.57
N VAL A 179 -13.86 5.71 -0.69
CA VAL A 179 -13.94 6.07 0.73
C VAL A 179 -12.56 5.98 1.39
N THR A 180 -11.81 4.90 1.15
CA THR A 180 -10.44 4.72 1.65
C THR A 180 -9.53 5.91 1.27
N PHE A 181 -9.48 6.27 -0.01
CA PHE A 181 -8.67 7.40 -0.46
C PHE A 181 -9.18 8.74 0.03
N PHE A 182 -10.50 8.93 0.11
CA PHE A 182 -11.12 10.18 0.57
C PHE A 182 -10.83 10.43 2.05
N VAL A 183 -11.05 9.42 2.91
CA VAL A 183 -10.72 9.46 4.34
C VAL A 183 -9.24 9.77 4.57
N PHE A 184 -8.35 9.13 3.81
CA PHE A 184 -6.92 9.40 3.84
C PHE A 184 -6.58 10.83 3.40
N ALA A 185 -7.10 11.29 2.25
CA ALA A 185 -6.80 12.60 1.67
C ALA A 185 -7.26 13.76 2.56
N LEU A 186 -8.39 13.60 3.25
CA LEU A 186 -8.87 14.59 4.21
C LEU A 186 -7.96 14.76 5.43
N GLY A 187 -6.93 13.92 5.60
CA GLY A 187 -5.89 14.12 6.61
C GLY A 187 -5.19 15.47 6.51
N ILE A 188 -5.14 16.07 5.30
CA ILE A 188 -4.60 17.40 5.04
C ILE A 188 -5.35 18.49 5.83
N THR A 189 -6.60 18.25 6.24
CA THR A 189 -7.38 19.16 7.09
C THR A 189 -7.00 19.02 8.58
N PHE A 190 -5.71 18.87 8.88
CA PHE A 190 -5.18 18.60 10.22
C PHE A 190 -5.77 17.32 10.88
N GLY A 191 -6.25 16.37 10.08
CA GLY A 191 -6.92 15.14 10.54
C GLY A 191 -8.39 15.31 10.93
N LEU A 192 -8.94 16.53 10.97
CA LEU A 192 -10.33 16.77 11.35
C LEU A 192 -11.32 16.18 10.34
N GLY A 193 -11.10 16.42 9.05
CA GLY A 193 -11.93 15.87 7.98
C GLY A 193 -11.91 14.35 7.95
N THR A 194 -10.74 13.72 8.17
CA THR A 194 -10.64 12.26 8.35
C THR A 194 -11.52 11.79 9.50
N GLY A 195 -11.44 12.45 10.67
CA GLY A 195 -12.23 12.07 11.84
C GLY A 195 -13.74 12.24 11.63
N LEU A 196 -14.16 13.34 11.02
CA LEU A 196 -15.56 13.59 10.68
C LEU A 196 -16.10 12.51 9.74
N VAL A 197 -15.38 12.19 8.67
CA VAL A 197 -15.82 11.17 7.71
C VAL A 197 -15.90 9.80 8.37
N LEU A 198 -14.93 9.41 9.21
CA LEU A 198 -15.01 8.15 9.97
C LEU A 198 -16.26 8.09 10.85
N PHE A 199 -16.54 9.16 11.58
CA PHE A 199 -17.74 9.27 12.42
C PHE A 199 -19.03 9.16 11.59
N TYR A 200 -19.14 9.91 10.48
CA TYR A 200 -20.31 9.85 9.59
C TYR A 200 -20.50 8.49 8.94
N ASN A 201 -19.42 7.79 8.57
CA ASN A 201 -19.52 6.42 8.04
C ASN A 201 -19.92 5.40 9.12
N GLY A 202 -19.64 5.69 10.39
CA GLY A 202 -20.11 4.89 11.51
C GLY A 202 -21.62 4.96 11.73
N LEU A 203 -22.26 6.11 11.48
CA LEU A 203 -23.69 6.33 11.77
C LEU A 203 -24.60 5.28 11.10
N PRO A 204 -24.54 5.02 9.78
CA PRO A 204 -25.35 3.98 9.14
C PRO A 204 -25.09 2.58 9.69
N LEU A 205 -23.84 2.24 9.99
CA LEU A 205 -23.47 0.91 10.50
C LEU A 205 -24.18 0.61 11.81
N GLY A 206 -24.15 1.57 12.74
CA GLY A 206 -24.82 1.43 14.03
C GLY A 206 -26.35 1.50 13.95
N ALA A 207 -26.87 2.41 13.12
CA ALA A 207 -28.30 2.55 12.90
C ALA A 207 -28.91 1.26 12.33
N LEU A 208 -28.29 0.68 11.30
CA LEU A 208 -28.73 -0.60 10.74
C LEU A 208 -28.58 -1.75 11.74
N ALA A 209 -27.46 -1.82 12.47
CA ALA A 209 -27.25 -2.86 13.48
C ALA A 209 -28.36 -2.83 14.55
N MET A 210 -28.71 -1.64 15.05
CA MET A 210 -29.78 -1.51 16.03
C MET A 210 -31.15 -1.80 15.44
N GLN A 211 -31.41 -1.35 14.21
CA GLN A 211 -32.68 -1.61 13.54
C GLN A 211 -32.94 -3.12 13.37
N TYR A 212 -31.97 -3.86 12.85
CA TYR A 212 -32.08 -5.31 12.71
C TYR A 212 -32.15 -6.03 14.06
N HIS A 213 -31.43 -5.52 15.07
CA HIS A 213 -31.53 -6.05 16.42
C HIS A 213 -32.94 -5.93 17.01
N LEU A 214 -33.57 -4.74 16.88
CA LEU A 214 -34.92 -4.49 17.38
C LEU A 214 -35.98 -5.30 16.62
N ALA A 215 -35.76 -5.58 15.33
CA ALA A 215 -36.62 -6.43 14.52
C ALA A 215 -36.45 -7.94 14.80
N GLY A 216 -35.49 -8.35 15.64
CA GLY A 216 -35.18 -9.76 15.87
C GLY A 216 -34.32 -10.41 14.77
N GLU A 217 -33.93 -9.65 13.75
CA GLU A 217 -33.18 -10.10 12.56
C GLU A 217 -31.66 -9.87 12.68
N GLY A 218 -31.14 -9.76 13.90
CA GLY A 218 -29.72 -9.50 14.14
C GLY A 218 -28.80 -10.60 13.58
N LEU A 219 -29.24 -11.86 13.58
CA LEU A 219 -28.45 -12.97 13.05
C LEU A 219 -28.26 -12.86 11.53
N PHE A 220 -29.31 -12.50 10.80
CA PHE A 220 -29.26 -12.20 9.38
C PHE A 220 -28.24 -11.08 9.12
N PHE A 221 -28.38 -9.96 9.85
CA PHE A 221 -27.55 -8.77 9.67
C PHE A 221 -26.05 -9.06 9.86
N TRP A 222 -25.69 -9.70 10.98
CA TRP A 222 -24.29 -10.02 11.25
C TRP A 222 -23.75 -11.10 10.32
N GLY A 223 -24.58 -12.07 9.92
CA GLY A 223 -24.23 -13.08 8.94
C GLY A 223 -24.01 -12.50 7.54
N TRP A 224 -24.73 -11.44 7.19
CA TRP A 224 -24.56 -10.71 5.93
C TRP A 224 -23.29 -9.85 5.95
N ILE A 225 -23.04 -9.12 7.05
CA ILE A 225 -22.00 -8.09 7.11
C ILE A 225 -20.63 -8.61 7.54
N LEU A 226 -20.52 -9.43 8.59
CA LEU A 226 -19.22 -9.75 9.17
C LEU A 226 -18.22 -10.45 8.22
N PRO A 227 -18.62 -11.35 7.31
CA PRO A 227 -17.68 -12.03 6.41
C PRO A 227 -16.76 -11.08 5.64
N HIS A 228 -17.32 -10.03 5.04
CA HIS A 228 -16.57 -9.02 4.29
C HIS A 228 -16.28 -7.76 5.12
N GLY A 229 -17.14 -7.45 6.08
CA GLY A 229 -17.06 -6.25 6.91
C GLY A 229 -15.82 -6.23 7.81
N ILE A 230 -15.34 -7.38 8.29
CA ILE A 230 -14.11 -7.43 9.09
C ILE A 230 -12.89 -6.95 8.28
N PRO A 231 -12.56 -7.52 7.10
CA PRO A 231 -11.45 -7.02 6.29
C PRO A 231 -11.68 -5.59 5.79
N GLU A 232 -12.90 -5.23 5.40
CA GLU A 232 -13.24 -3.88 4.95
C GLU A 232 -13.04 -2.82 6.03
N LEU A 233 -13.64 -3.00 7.21
CA LEU A 233 -13.48 -2.09 8.34
C LEU A 233 -12.02 -1.99 8.77
N THR A 234 -11.28 -3.09 8.74
CA THR A 234 -9.84 -3.07 9.02
C THR A 234 -9.10 -2.14 8.06
N GLN A 235 -9.41 -2.18 6.77
CA GLN A 235 -8.81 -1.25 5.81
C GLN A 235 -9.26 0.20 6.02
N ILE A 236 -10.53 0.44 6.36
CA ILE A 236 -11.02 1.78 6.70
C ILE A 236 -10.28 2.33 7.93
N PHE A 237 -10.03 1.50 8.95
CA PHE A 237 -9.26 1.89 10.12
C PHE A 237 -7.83 2.27 9.75
N ILE A 238 -7.18 1.49 8.88
CA ILE A 238 -5.84 1.77 8.34
C ILE A 238 -5.83 3.08 7.56
N ALA A 239 -6.80 3.31 6.69
CA ALA A 239 -6.91 4.52 5.88
C ALA A 239 -7.17 5.78 6.72
N GLY A 240 -8.05 5.66 7.72
CA GLY A 240 -8.29 6.71 8.71
C GLY A 240 -7.08 6.97 9.59
N GLY A 241 -6.38 5.93 10.04
CA GLY A 241 -5.12 6.08 10.75
C GLY A 241 -4.07 6.81 9.92
N ALA A 242 -3.94 6.44 8.64
CA ALA A 242 -3.07 7.11 7.67
C ALA A 242 -3.43 8.60 7.46
N GLY A 243 -4.72 8.95 7.38
CA GLY A 243 -5.16 10.34 7.34
C GLY A 243 -4.82 11.11 8.63
N LEU A 244 -5.02 10.49 9.79
CA LEU A 244 -4.66 11.07 11.09
C LEU A 244 -3.15 11.23 11.27
N MET A 245 -2.31 10.40 10.64
CA MET A 245 -0.85 10.58 10.61
C MET A 245 -0.45 11.87 9.91
N ILE A 246 -1.11 12.23 8.80
CA ILE A 246 -0.89 13.53 8.14
C ILE A 246 -1.21 14.67 9.11
N GLY A 247 -2.37 14.60 9.75
CA GLY A 247 -2.78 15.57 10.77
C GLY A 247 -1.80 15.67 11.94
N ARG A 248 -1.29 14.53 12.42
CA ARG A 248 -0.24 14.45 13.46
C ARG A 248 1.04 15.16 13.02
N GLY A 249 1.48 14.98 11.78
CA GLY A 249 2.66 15.69 11.24
C GLY A 249 2.48 17.21 11.15
N MET A 250 1.25 17.69 10.94
CA MET A 250 0.91 19.11 10.87
C MET A 250 0.79 19.75 12.27
N LEU A 251 0.10 19.08 13.20
CA LEU A 251 -0.23 19.59 14.53
C LEU A 251 0.87 19.34 15.56
N LEU A 252 1.53 18.18 15.50
CA LEU A 252 2.47 17.69 16.51
C LEU A 252 3.84 17.35 15.87
N PRO A 253 4.54 18.30 15.21
CA PRO A 253 5.80 18.03 14.52
C PRO A 253 6.98 17.69 15.45
N GLY A 254 6.84 17.96 16.76
CA GLY A 254 7.92 17.83 17.74
C GLY A 254 9.08 18.77 17.42
N ARG A 255 10.30 18.24 17.38
CA ARG A 255 11.53 19.01 17.05
C ARG A 255 11.79 19.16 15.55
N ARG A 256 10.94 18.59 14.70
CA ARG A 256 11.10 18.62 13.23
C ARG A 256 10.46 19.88 12.64
N ARG A 257 10.97 20.36 11.50
CA ARG A 257 10.25 21.37 10.70
C ARG A 257 8.93 20.75 10.22
N ARG A 258 7.83 21.51 10.26
CA ARG A 258 6.47 21.02 9.90
C ARG A 258 6.43 20.28 8.56
N GLY A 259 6.99 20.86 7.49
CA GLY A 259 7.02 20.21 6.18
C GLY A 259 7.77 18.87 6.16
N ARG A 260 8.82 18.73 6.97
CA ARG A 260 9.54 17.46 7.12
C ARG A 260 8.73 16.44 7.90
N ALA A 261 8.09 16.85 9.00
CA ALA A 261 7.21 15.98 9.78
C ALA A 261 6.05 15.44 8.92
N VAL A 262 5.37 16.31 8.18
CA VAL A 262 4.29 15.91 7.25
C VAL A 262 4.79 14.93 6.19
N ARG A 263 5.96 15.18 5.59
CA ARG A 263 6.53 14.28 4.57
C ARG A 263 6.84 12.89 5.13
N GLU A 264 7.44 12.81 6.31
CA GLU A 264 7.77 11.53 6.96
C GLU A 264 6.49 10.74 7.30
N GLU A 265 5.48 11.42 7.85
CA GLU A 265 4.17 10.82 8.13
C GLU A 265 3.48 10.36 6.84
N ALA A 266 3.51 11.17 5.78
CA ALA A 266 2.88 10.85 4.50
C ALA A 266 3.50 9.62 3.82
N GLN A 267 4.83 9.45 3.91
CA GLN A 267 5.50 8.27 3.36
C GLN A 267 4.99 6.98 4.03
N ASN A 268 4.91 6.97 5.36
CA ASN A 268 4.38 5.83 6.11
C ASN A 268 2.87 5.64 5.87
N ALA A 269 2.10 6.72 5.84
CA ALA A 269 0.67 6.70 5.61
C ALA A 269 0.32 6.08 4.24
N VAL A 270 1.03 6.45 3.18
CA VAL A 270 0.85 5.88 1.83
C VAL A 270 1.17 4.38 1.84
N LEU A 271 2.25 3.96 2.51
CA LEU A 271 2.60 2.54 2.63
C LEU A 271 1.52 1.75 3.37
N LEU A 272 0.91 2.30 4.41
CA LEU A 272 -0.23 1.68 5.10
C LEU A 272 -1.44 1.52 4.17
N VAL A 273 -1.84 2.59 3.49
CA VAL A 273 -3.00 2.56 2.57
C VAL A 273 -2.78 1.53 1.45
N VAL A 274 -1.62 1.57 0.79
CA VAL A 274 -1.27 0.63 -0.30
C VAL A 274 -1.16 -0.80 0.21
N GLY A 275 -0.53 -1.01 1.37
CA GLY A 275 -0.35 -2.34 1.95
C GLY A 275 -1.67 -3.01 2.38
N GLY A 276 -2.70 -2.22 2.66
CA GLY A 276 -4.02 -2.75 2.96
C GLY A 276 -4.97 -2.89 1.76
N MET A 277 -4.58 -2.48 0.55
CA MET A 277 -5.38 -2.73 -0.68
C MET A 277 -5.68 -4.22 -0.92
N PRO A 278 -4.76 -5.18 -0.70
CA PRO A 278 -5.08 -6.60 -0.78
C PRO A 278 -6.16 -7.05 0.22
N ILE A 279 -6.24 -6.42 1.40
CA ILE A 279 -7.29 -6.71 2.39
C ILE A 279 -8.65 -6.25 1.83
N LEU A 280 -8.69 -5.11 1.14
CA LEU A 280 -9.91 -4.62 0.51
C LEU A 280 -10.35 -5.48 -0.68
N VAL A 281 -9.40 -6.00 -1.46
CA VAL A 281 -9.68 -6.98 -2.52
C VAL A 281 -10.28 -8.25 -1.92
N LEU A 282 -9.71 -8.75 -0.82
CA LEU A 282 -10.26 -9.89 -0.10
C LEU A 282 -11.70 -9.61 0.37
N ALA A 283 -11.98 -8.43 0.92
CA ALA A 283 -13.32 -8.02 1.31
C ALA A 283 -14.30 -8.04 0.12
N GLY A 284 -13.92 -7.44 -1.03
CA GLY A 284 -14.75 -7.42 -2.24
C GLY A 284 -15.05 -8.81 -2.81
N VAL A 285 -14.07 -9.73 -2.76
CA VAL A 285 -14.26 -11.13 -3.18
C VAL A 285 -15.23 -11.85 -2.26
N ILE A 286 -15.08 -11.71 -0.94
CA ILE A 286 -16.01 -12.29 0.04
C ILE A 286 -17.41 -11.70 -0.16
N GLU A 287 -17.49 -10.40 -0.42
CA GLU A 287 -18.75 -9.69 -0.66
C GLU A 287 -19.46 -10.18 -1.92
N GLY A 288 -18.74 -10.40 -3.02
CA GLY A 288 -19.33 -10.94 -4.25
C GLY A 288 -19.69 -12.43 -4.19
N THR A 289 -19.38 -13.11 -3.09
CA THR A 289 -19.56 -14.56 -2.94
C THR A 289 -20.35 -14.88 -1.67
N ILE A 290 -19.65 -15.12 -0.56
CA ILE A 290 -20.21 -15.64 0.70
C ILE A 290 -21.26 -14.71 1.28
N SER A 291 -21.06 -13.38 1.24
CA SER A 291 -22.02 -12.43 1.81
C SER A 291 -23.40 -12.52 1.17
N GLN A 292 -23.49 -12.75 -0.14
CA GLN A 292 -24.74 -12.73 -0.92
C GLN A 292 -25.53 -14.04 -0.83
N ILE A 293 -24.94 -15.10 -0.28
CA ILE A 293 -25.62 -16.38 -0.08
C ILE A 293 -26.25 -16.38 1.31
N HIS A 294 -27.57 -16.51 1.39
CA HIS A 294 -28.34 -16.48 2.62
C HIS A 294 -28.91 -17.86 2.96
N ALA A 295 -29.55 -17.98 4.13
CA ALA A 295 -30.28 -19.19 4.47
C ALA A 295 -31.46 -19.39 3.49
N PRO A 296 -31.90 -20.64 3.23
CA PRO A 296 -31.40 -21.89 3.77
C PRO A 296 -30.13 -22.41 3.05
N THR A 297 -29.73 -21.81 1.92
CA THR A 297 -28.59 -22.29 1.11
C THR A 297 -27.27 -22.29 1.86
N LEU A 298 -27.00 -21.22 2.62
CA LEU A 298 -25.82 -21.13 3.49
C LEU A 298 -26.24 -20.68 4.90
N PRO A 299 -26.16 -21.57 5.91
CA PRO A 299 -26.53 -21.23 7.27
C PRO A 299 -25.68 -20.09 7.87
N TYR A 300 -26.30 -19.18 8.62
CA TYR A 300 -25.61 -18.01 9.19
C TYR A 300 -24.45 -18.38 10.13
N TRP A 301 -24.55 -19.47 10.89
CA TRP A 301 -23.45 -19.90 11.76
C TRP A 301 -22.18 -20.27 10.96
N VAL A 302 -22.32 -20.79 9.74
CA VAL A 302 -21.18 -21.07 8.83
C VAL A 302 -20.55 -19.75 8.41
N LYS A 303 -21.37 -18.75 8.01
CA LYS A 303 -20.90 -17.41 7.64
C LYS A 303 -20.16 -16.73 8.79
N LEU A 304 -20.70 -16.81 10.01
CA LEU A 304 -20.08 -16.25 11.20
C LEU A 304 -18.77 -16.96 11.57
N THR A 305 -18.72 -18.28 11.42
CA THR A 305 -17.49 -19.06 11.63
C THR A 305 -16.42 -18.68 10.60
N PHE A 306 -16.81 -18.56 9.33
CA PHE A 306 -15.94 -18.08 8.26
C PHE A 306 -15.41 -16.67 8.56
N ALA A 307 -16.29 -15.74 8.96
CA ALA A 307 -15.92 -14.39 9.34
C ALA A 307 -14.92 -14.38 10.51
N ALA A 308 -15.14 -15.22 11.53
CA ALA A 308 -14.22 -15.37 12.65
C ALA A 308 -12.85 -15.90 12.21
N VAL A 309 -12.80 -16.93 11.34
CA VAL A 309 -11.54 -17.47 10.80
C VAL A 309 -10.78 -16.43 10.00
N VAL A 310 -11.45 -15.72 9.08
CA VAL A 310 -10.84 -14.65 8.28
C VAL A 310 -10.35 -13.53 9.18
N GLY A 311 -11.15 -13.09 10.15
CA GLY A 311 -10.78 -12.03 11.10
C GLY A 311 -9.59 -12.42 11.96
N VAL A 312 -9.62 -13.60 12.59
CA VAL A 312 -8.50 -14.10 13.39
C VAL A 312 -7.24 -14.24 12.53
N GLY A 313 -7.35 -14.81 11.33
CA GLY A 313 -6.23 -14.93 10.39
C GLY A 313 -5.63 -13.57 10.01
N LEU A 314 -6.47 -12.59 9.69
CA LEU A 314 -6.06 -11.23 9.35
C LEU A 314 -5.31 -10.56 10.50
N TYR A 315 -5.87 -10.59 11.72
CA TYR A 315 -5.22 -9.97 12.87
C TYR A 315 -3.98 -10.75 13.33
N VAL A 316 -3.95 -12.07 13.21
CA VAL A 316 -2.72 -12.87 13.41
C VAL A 316 -1.63 -12.43 12.44
N TYR A 317 -1.97 -12.26 11.16
CA TYR A 317 -1.05 -11.74 10.15
C TYR A 317 -0.53 -10.34 10.49
N LEU A 318 -1.42 -9.38 10.78
CA LEU A 318 -1.05 -8.00 11.11
C LEU A 318 -0.20 -7.91 12.40
N LEU A 319 -0.49 -8.74 13.41
CA LEU A 319 0.14 -8.67 14.73
C LEU A 319 1.40 -9.54 14.87
N LYS A 320 1.55 -10.61 14.07
CA LYS A 320 2.66 -11.57 14.22
C LYS A 320 3.63 -11.60 13.04
N SER A 321 3.22 -11.23 11.83
CA SER A 321 4.10 -11.31 10.65
C SER A 321 5.22 -10.25 10.69
N GLY A 322 6.41 -10.59 10.22
CA GLY A 322 7.52 -9.64 10.09
C GLY A 322 8.15 -9.17 11.41
N ARG A 323 8.05 -9.94 12.50
CA ARG A 323 8.63 -9.59 13.80
C ARG A 323 10.15 -9.44 13.80
N ASP A 324 10.83 -10.15 12.89
CA ASP A 324 12.29 -10.12 12.76
C ASP A 324 12.80 -9.11 11.71
N ALA A 325 11.89 -8.38 11.05
CA ALA A 325 12.28 -7.34 10.11
C ALA A 325 12.50 -6.03 10.87
N ALA A 326 13.75 -5.58 10.93
CA ALA A 326 14.10 -4.29 11.51
C ALA A 326 13.25 -3.17 10.86
N PRO A 327 12.68 -2.23 11.64
CA PRO A 327 11.90 -1.14 11.09
C PRO A 327 12.76 -0.31 10.14
N THR A 328 12.30 -0.12 8.90
CA THR A 328 13.01 0.57 7.82
C THR A 328 13.18 2.09 8.00
N VAL A 329 13.03 2.62 9.21
CA VAL A 329 13.37 4.01 9.52
C VAL A 329 14.10 4.02 10.85
N GLU A 330 15.42 4.21 10.81
CA GLU A 330 16.19 4.63 11.98
C GLU A 330 15.52 5.87 12.57
N SER A 331 14.99 5.72 13.77
CA SER A 331 14.58 6.84 14.59
C SER A 331 15.87 7.59 15.00
N PRO A 332 16.04 8.88 14.69
CA PRO A 332 17.24 9.63 15.07
C PRO A 332 17.22 10.06 16.54
N THR A 333 16.72 9.19 17.43
CA THR A 333 16.63 9.45 18.88
C THR A 333 17.38 8.41 19.67
N ARG A 334 18.70 8.33 19.43
CA ARG A 334 19.71 8.13 20.47
C ARG A 334 20.96 8.94 20.10
N ARG A 335 20.88 10.26 20.23
CA ARG A 335 22.07 11.12 20.37
C ARG A 335 22.50 11.14 21.83
N GLY A 336 23.81 11.07 22.04
CA GLY A 336 24.53 12.03 22.88
C GLY A 336 24.17 12.02 24.36
N GLY A 337 24.87 11.18 25.12
CA GLY A 337 24.86 11.21 26.58
C GLY A 337 26.00 10.35 27.11
N GLY A 338 27.25 10.76 26.89
CA GLY A 338 28.39 9.97 27.34
C GLY A 338 29.75 10.51 26.93
N GLU A 339 29.96 11.82 26.90
CA GLU A 339 31.30 12.38 26.67
C GLU A 339 31.40 13.80 27.26
N ALA A 340 31.14 13.91 28.56
CA ALA A 340 31.38 15.13 29.34
C ALA A 340 31.54 14.81 30.82
N GLN A 341 32.52 13.97 31.18
CA GLN A 341 33.01 13.83 32.56
C GLN A 341 34.28 12.98 32.58
N ARG A 342 35.41 13.53 32.11
CA ARG A 342 36.74 12.96 32.35
C ARG A 342 37.87 13.97 32.20
N THR A 343 37.68 15.15 32.76
CA THR A 343 38.77 16.10 33.01
C THR A 343 38.47 16.77 34.35
N ASP A 344 38.79 16.08 35.45
CA ASP A 344 39.11 16.67 36.76
C ASP A 344 39.40 15.55 37.75
N ARG A 345 40.61 14.98 37.64
CA ARG A 345 41.26 14.24 38.72
C ARG A 345 42.77 14.14 38.47
N LYS A 346 43.44 15.28 38.52
CA LYS A 346 44.88 15.41 38.78
C LYS A 346 45.15 16.75 39.47
N ALA A 347 44.83 16.82 40.76
CA ALA A 347 45.40 17.76 41.74
C ALA A 347 44.86 17.39 43.14
N ALA A 348 45.51 16.44 43.79
CA ALA A 348 45.60 16.25 45.24
C ALA A 348 46.53 15.06 45.50
#